data_AF-K6AUB5-F1
#
_entry.id   AF-K6AUB5-F1
#
_cell.length_a   1.000
_cell.length_b   1.000
_cell.length_c   1.000
_cell.angle_alpha   90.00
_cell.angle_beta   90.00
_cell.angle_gamma   90.00
#
_symmetry.space_group_name_H-M   'P 1'
#
loop_
_entity.id
_entity.type
_entity.pdbx_description
1 polymer ?
#
loop_
_entity_poly.entity_id
_entity_poly.type
_entity_poly.pdbx_seq_one_letter_code
_entity_poly.pdbx_strand_id
1 'polypeptide(L)'
;MKTKYYFSILTSVLLLCSCSEKTLEPITGSLGKPGVVTDVNVEPIAGGAVVSYRIPNSEDILAVKAVYTLTNGKETERVASFYENKIKIEGYNDTIPNKANIYVINRAQELSDPVEVTFTPLESSLSKAIKTISIVQDFGGAQYNWRNEDKAPLTMEFLAQDSLGQMQTMRIMTSEADSNRYSLRGYKAEPRYFGMIMRDNFDNASDTIFPSEGQITPLFEEKLNKKKMVVMKLGSDASFTNWEGMDSYLIDDDHDTFGHSASNSMPAAFTIDLGCVAKPSRVVMFQRKYSDSYYNWGNPLDFEVYVFKGTGTPSQSGDWSEWEKVMDCLVVKPSGSPSGTVTDEDITAAEEGHEFAFELSQEPIRYIRLKILSTWGGSAFTHPAEVDLYGEVVE
;
A
#
# COMPACT_ATOMS: atom_id res chain seq x y z
N MET A 1 -46.24 -15.51 53.80
CA MET A 1 -46.70 -16.11 52.51
C MET A 1 -47.32 -15.08 51.56
N LYS A 2 -48.07 -14.06 52.00
CA LYS A 2 -48.73 -13.07 51.11
C LYS A 2 -47.76 -12.21 50.26
N THR A 3 -46.57 -11.86 50.78
CA THR A 3 -45.59 -11.01 50.07
C THR A 3 -44.93 -11.67 48.86
N LYS A 4 -44.82 -13.01 48.85
CA LYS A 4 -44.26 -13.76 47.71
C LYS A 4 -45.20 -13.77 46.49
N TYR A 5 -46.52 -13.69 46.72
CA TYR A 5 -47.51 -13.62 45.64
C TYR A 5 -47.52 -12.25 44.96
N TYR A 6 -47.31 -11.15 45.70
CA TYR A 6 -47.20 -9.82 45.10
C TYR A 6 -45.95 -9.67 44.24
N PHE A 7 -44.82 -10.27 44.65
CA PHE A 7 -43.59 -10.26 43.85
C PHE A 7 -43.79 -11.09 42.56
N SER A 8 -44.42 -12.27 42.66
CA SER A 8 -44.69 -13.13 41.50
C SER A 8 -45.71 -12.51 40.52
N ILE A 9 -46.69 -11.74 41.01
CA ILE A 9 -47.65 -11.01 40.16
C ILE A 9 -46.97 -9.80 39.49
N LEU A 10 -46.10 -9.08 40.19
CA LEU A 10 -45.38 -7.94 39.63
C LEU A 10 -44.37 -8.37 38.53
N THR A 11 -43.69 -9.50 38.72
CA THR A 11 -42.81 -10.08 37.69
C THR A 11 -43.59 -10.59 36.47
N SER A 12 -44.82 -11.08 36.66
CA SER A 12 -45.68 -11.54 35.55
C SER A 12 -46.29 -10.40 34.74
N VAL A 13 -46.45 -9.20 35.32
CA VAL A 13 -46.94 -7.99 34.62
C VAL A 13 -45.83 -7.32 33.81
N LEU A 14 -44.57 -7.38 34.27
CA LEU A 14 -43.42 -6.85 33.54
C LEU A 14 -43.04 -7.67 32.28
N LEU A 15 -43.47 -8.92 32.19
CA LEU A 15 -43.26 -9.78 31.00
C LEU A 15 -44.26 -9.50 29.85
N LEU A 16 -45.31 -8.70 30.08
CA LEU A 16 -46.31 -8.36 29.07
C LEU A 16 -46.05 -7.02 28.35
N CYS A 17 -45.03 -6.27 28.78
CA CYS A 17 -44.52 -5.10 28.05
C CYS A 17 -43.40 -5.51 27.09
N SER A 18 -43.75 -6.36 26.12
CA SER A 18 -42.91 -6.57 24.94
C SER A 18 -42.89 -5.28 24.12
N CYS A 19 -41.69 -4.72 23.90
CA CYS A 19 -41.48 -3.67 22.90
C CYS A 19 -41.89 -4.22 21.53
N SER A 20 -42.82 -3.56 20.85
CA SER A 20 -43.02 -3.76 19.41
C SER A 20 -41.73 -3.33 18.71
N GLU A 21 -40.98 -4.28 18.14
CA GLU A 21 -39.91 -3.95 17.21
C GLU A 21 -40.51 -3.16 16.04
N LYS A 22 -39.95 -1.98 15.79
CA LYS A 22 -40.35 -1.14 14.66
C LYS A 22 -39.85 -1.83 13.40
N THR A 23 -40.74 -2.47 12.65
CA THR A 23 -40.43 -2.98 11.31
C THR A 23 -40.11 -1.81 10.40
N LEU A 24 -38.94 -1.84 9.76
CA LEU A 24 -38.56 -0.86 8.73
C LEU A 24 -39.36 -1.19 7.46
N GLU A 25 -40.60 -0.71 7.42
CA GLU A 25 -41.46 -0.85 6.25
C GLU A 25 -41.25 0.30 5.27
N PRO A 26 -41.45 0.06 3.97
CA PRO A 26 -41.46 1.13 2.97
C PRO A 26 -42.42 2.25 3.35
N ILE A 27 -41.94 3.50 3.30
CA ILE A 27 -42.73 4.69 3.62
C ILE A 27 -43.74 5.08 2.52
N THR A 28 -43.66 4.42 1.36
CA THR A 28 -44.55 4.63 0.21
C THR A 28 -45.40 3.39 -0.03
N GLY A 29 -46.71 3.57 -0.22
CA GLY A 29 -47.61 2.48 -0.59
C GLY A 29 -47.24 1.88 -1.96
N SER A 30 -47.39 0.57 -2.09
CA SER A 30 -47.13 -0.16 -3.33
C SER A 30 -48.07 0.28 -4.45
N LEU A 31 -47.54 0.60 -5.63
CA LEU A 31 -48.33 0.74 -6.87
C LEU A 31 -48.46 -0.60 -7.62
N GLY A 32 -48.09 -1.71 -6.96
CA GLY A 32 -48.06 -3.05 -7.52
C GLY A 32 -46.70 -3.42 -8.11
N LYS A 33 -46.64 -4.65 -8.60
CA LYS A 33 -45.42 -5.26 -9.15
C LYS A 33 -44.85 -4.42 -10.30
N PRO A 34 -43.58 -3.99 -10.24
CA PRO A 34 -43.00 -3.19 -11.31
C PRO A 34 -42.82 -3.99 -12.61
N GLY A 35 -42.78 -3.27 -13.73
CA GLY A 35 -42.41 -3.84 -15.02
C GLY A 35 -40.95 -4.34 -15.06
N VAL A 36 -40.60 -5.07 -16.11
CA VAL A 36 -39.23 -5.56 -16.34
C VAL A 36 -38.38 -4.54 -17.10
N VAL A 37 -37.06 -4.71 -17.07
CA VAL A 37 -36.15 -3.97 -17.96
C VAL A 37 -36.33 -4.40 -19.43
N THR A 38 -36.11 -3.49 -20.37
CA THR A 38 -36.12 -3.76 -21.82
C THR A 38 -34.83 -3.28 -22.49
N ASP A 39 -34.68 -3.48 -23.81
CA ASP A 39 -33.50 -3.08 -24.59
C ASP A 39 -32.16 -3.55 -23.97
N VAL A 40 -32.15 -4.79 -23.48
CA VAL A 40 -31.01 -5.34 -22.75
C VAL A 40 -29.85 -5.63 -23.69
N ASN A 41 -28.70 -5.03 -23.41
CA ASN A 41 -27.42 -5.29 -24.09
C ASN A 41 -26.37 -5.73 -23.06
N VAL A 42 -25.56 -6.72 -23.42
CA VAL A 42 -24.59 -7.34 -22.51
C VAL A 42 -23.20 -7.25 -23.14
N GLU A 43 -22.31 -6.50 -22.49
CA GLU A 43 -20.93 -6.29 -22.92
C GLU A 43 -19.97 -7.02 -21.97
N PRO A 44 -19.21 -8.02 -22.45
CA PRO A 44 -18.17 -8.68 -21.64
C PRO A 44 -17.07 -7.73 -21.19
N ILE A 45 -16.64 -7.87 -19.94
CA ILE A 45 -15.48 -7.16 -19.36
C ILE A 45 -14.57 -8.14 -18.62
N ALA A 46 -13.41 -7.67 -18.16
CA ALA A 46 -12.51 -8.48 -17.33
C ALA A 46 -13.24 -8.97 -16.07
N GLY A 47 -13.37 -10.29 -15.93
CA GLY A 47 -14.01 -10.93 -14.79
C GLY A 47 -15.52 -10.66 -14.65
N GLY A 48 -16.21 -10.28 -15.72
CA GLY A 48 -17.67 -10.15 -15.70
C GLY A 48 -18.29 -9.55 -16.95
N ALA A 49 -19.34 -8.75 -16.77
CA ALA A 49 -20.06 -8.08 -17.86
C ALA A 49 -20.69 -6.75 -17.40
N VAL A 50 -20.91 -5.83 -18.33
CA VAL A 50 -21.77 -4.66 -18.16
C VAL A 50 -23.09 -4.94 -18.85
N VAL A 51 -24.19 -4.89 -18.11
CA VAL A 51 -25.54 -5.04 -18.66
C VAL A 51 -26.17 -3.66 -18.73
N SER A 52 -26.45 -3.18 -19.94
CA SER A 52 -27.17 -1.95 -20.20
C SER A 52 -28.63 -2.24 -20.52
N TYR A 53 -29.55 -1.37 -20.09
CA TYR A 53 -30.98 -1.62 -20.20
C TYR A 53 -31.80 -0.31 -20.20
N ARG A 54 -33.06 -0.42 -20.61
CA ARG A 54 -34.10 0.60 -20.42
C ARG A 54 -34.97 0.24 -19.22
N ILE A 55 -35.15 1.20 -18.33
CA ILE A 55 -36.02 1.08 -17.15
C ILE A 55 -37.47 1.35 -17.57
N PRO A 56 -38.46 0.58 -17.08
CA PRO A 56 -39.87 0.81 -17.38
C PRO A 56 -40.36 2.18 -16.89
N ASN A 57 -41.38 2.73 -17.55
CA ASN A 57 -41.92 4.04 -17.19
C ASN A 57 -42.91 3.92 -16.03
N SER A 58 -42.41 3.98 -14.79
CA SER A 58 -43.22 4.04 -13.57
C SER A 58 -42.61 5.00 -12.55
N GLU A 59 -43.45 5.76 -11.85
CA GLU A 59 -43.03 6.81 -10.90
C GLU A 59 -42.47 6.26 -9.58
N ASP A 60 -42.76 5.01 -9.26
CA ASP A 60 -42.38 4.35 -8.01
C ASP A 60 -41.14 3.47 -8.12
N ILE A 61 -40.38 3.51 -9.21
CA ILE A 61 -39.17 2.70 -9.32
C ILE A 61 -38.09 3.25 -8.39
N LEU A 62 -37.39 2.34 -7.72
CA LEU A 62 -36.29 2.63 -6.81
C LEU A 62 -34.94 2.33 -7.45
N ALA A 63 -34.81 1.13 -8.03
CA ALA A 63 -33.53 0.60 -8.48
C ALA A 63 -33.69 -0.56 -9.47
N VAL A 64 -32.58 -0.96 -10.08
CA VAL A 64 -32.42 -2.22 -10.80
C VAL A 64 -31.40 -3.08 -10.05
N LYS A 65 -31.71 -4.37 -9.91
CA LYS A 65 -30.87 -5.33 -9.20
C LYS A 65 -30.47 -6.48 -10.12
N ALA A 66 -29.19 -6.83 -10.11
CA ALA A 66 -28.68 -8.06 -10.70
C ALA A 66 -28.41 -9.08 -9.59
N VAL A 67 -28.88 -10.31 -9.76
CA VAL A 67 -28.58 -11.45 -8.89
C VAL A 67 -27.87 -12.50 -9.72
N TYR A 68 -26.72 -12.97 -9.24
CA TYR A 68 -25.88 -13.92 -9.95
C TYR A 68 -25.06 -14.77 -8.97
N THR A 69 -24.57 -15.92 -9.46
CA THR A 69 -23.78 -16.85 -8.65
C THR A 69 -22.32 -16.80 -9.11
N LEU A 70 -21.41 -16.61 -8.16
CA LEU A 70 -19.97 -16.67 -8.39
C LEU A 70 -19.50 -18.11 -8.57
N THR A 71 -18.27 -18.29 -9.05
CA THR A 71 -17.63 -19.60 -9.27
C THR A 71 -17.56 -20.47 -8.02
N ASN A 72 -17.46 -19.84 -6.84
CA ASN A 72 -17.46 -20.50 -5.54
C ASN A 72 -18.85 -20.92 -5.05
N GLY A 73 -19.91 -20.70 -5.86
CA GLY A 73 -21.30 -21.03 -5.52
C GLY A 73 -22.02 -19.98 -4.66
N LYS A 74 -21.36 -18.89 -4.28
CA LYS A 74 -21.96 -17.80 -3.51
C LYS A 74 -22.89 -16.97 -4.40
N GLU A 75 -24.14 -16.84 -3.98
CA GLU A 75 -25.05 -15.87 -4.58
C GLU A 75 -24.65 -14.45 -4.15
N THR A 76 -24.60 -13.55 -5.11
CA THR A 76 -24.28 -12.14 -4.90
C THR A 76 -25.27 -11.27 -5.66
N GLU A 77 -25.42 -10.04 -5.19
CA GLU A 77 -26.24 -9.04 -5.85
C GLU A 77 -25.49 -7.73 -6.08
N ARG A 78 -25.96 -7.00 -7.09
CA ARG A 78 -25.57 -5.64 -7.38
C ARG A 78 -26.84 -4.81 -7.56
N VAL A 79 -26.79 -3.56 -7.14
CA VAL A 79 -27.93 -2.63 -7.24
C VAL A 79 -27.46 -1.36 -7.91
N ALA A 80 -28.16 -0.96 -8.96
CA ALA A 80 -28.00 0.31 -9.65
C ALA A 80 -29.24 1.17 -9.35
N SER A 81 -29.03 2.45 -9.01
CA SER A 81 -30.16 3.34 -8.74
C SER A 81 -31.04 3.54 -9.99
N PHE A 82 -32.27 4.03 -9.81
CA PHE A 82 -33.15 4.38 -10.93
C PHE A 82 -32.53 5.36 -11.96
N TYR A 83 -31.50 6.13 -11.58
CA TYR A 83 -30.83 7.06 -12.47
C TYR A 83 -29.75 6.40 -13.36
N GLU A 84 -29.44 5.12 -13.11
CA GLU A 84 -28.41 4.36 -13.83
C GLU A 84 -29.05 3.33 -14.76
N ASN A 85 -28.69 3.40 -16.04
CA ASN A 85 -29.19 2.50 -17.08
C ASN A 85 -28.25 1.31 -17.36
N LYS A 86 -27.28 1.08 -16.47
CA LYS A 86 -26.29 0.01 -16.57
C LYS A 86 -25.99 -0.57 -15.19
N ILE A 87 -25.69 -1.86 -15.17
CA ILE A 87 -25.22 -2.57 -13.99
C ILE A 87 -23.99 -3.39 -14.32
N LYS A 88 -22.97 -3.30 -13.46
CA LYS A 88 -21.73 -4.05 -13.61
C LYS A 88 -21.83 -5.35 -12.81
N ILE A 89 -21.62 -6.47 -13.48
CA ILE A 89 -21.52 -7.81 -12.91
C ILE A 89 -20.03 -8.15 -12.87
N GLU A 90 -19.51 -8.55 -11.71
CA GLU A 90 -18.08 -8.80 -11.47
C GLU A 90 -17.87 -9.97 -10.52
N GLY A 91 -16.67 -10.52 -10.53
CA GLY A 91 -16.19 -11.52 -9.58
C GLY A 91 -15.88 -12.88 -10.19
N TYR A 92 -15.88 -12.98 -11.52
CA TYR A 92 -15.52 -14.20 -12.23
C TYR A 92 -14.01 -14.24 -12.49
N ASN A 93 -13.41 -15.41 -12.29
CA ASN A 93 -12.00 -15.69 -12.62
C ASN A 93 -11.87 -16.76 -13.72
N ASP A 94 -12.98 -17.09 -14.38
CA ASP A 94 -13.06 -17.98 -15.53
C ASP A 94 -13.51 -17.22 -16.79
N THR A 95 -13.50 -17.90 -17.92
CA THR A 95 -14.01 -17.40 -19.20
C THR A 95 -15.08 -18.33 -19.76
N ILE A 96 -15.97 -18.86 -18.90
CA ILE A 96 -17.08 -19.73 -19.32
C ILE A 96 -18.41 -18.96 -19.33
N PRO A 97 -19.42 -19.41 -20.10
CA PRO A 97 -20.74 -18.78 -20.10
C PRO A 97 -21.43 -18.86 -18.74
N ASN A 98 -21.90 -17.72 -18.25
CA ASN A 98 -22.57 -17.52 -16.98
C ASN A 98 -23.90 -16.80 -17.17
N LYS A 99 -24.75 -16.84 -16.13
CA LYS A 99 -26.10 -16.26 -16.13
C LYS A 99 -26.30 -15.30 -14.97
N ALA A 100 -27.10 -14.28 -15.20
CA ALA A 100 -27.59 -13.39 -14.14
C ALA A 100 -29.06 -13.06 -14.37
N ASN A 101 -29.79 -12.80 -13.28
CA ASN A 101 -31.17 -12.35 -13.31
C ASN A 101 -31.25 -10.87 -12.98
N ILE A 102 -31.87 -10.09 -13.85
CA ILE A 102 -32.08 -8.65 -13.68
C ILE A 102 -33.51 -8.38 -13.24
N TYR A 103 -33.67 -7.63 -12.16
CA TYR A 103 -34.95 -7.25 -11.55
C TYR A 103 -35.08 -5.74 -11.46
N VAL A 104 -36.29 -5.21 -11.61
CA VAL A 104 -36.63 -3.85 -11.19
C VAL A 104 -37.20 -3.91 -9.78
N ILE A 105 -36.76 -2.99 -8.92
CA ILE A 105 -37.25 -2.83 -7.55
C ILE A 105 -38.05 -1.52 -7.48
N ASN A 106 -39.27 -1.56 -6.98
CA ASN A 106 -40.04 -0.35 -6.68
C ASN A 106 -39.75 0.17 -5.25
N ARG A 107 -40.26 1.35 -4.92
CA ARG A 107 -40.08 1.99 -3.61
C ARG A 107 -40.74 1.22 -2.47
N ALA A 108 -41.69 0.33 -2.79
CA ALA A 108 -42.29 -0.63 -1.86
C ALA A 108 -41.47 -1.93 -1.70
N GLN A 109 -40.25 -2.01 -2.25
CA GLN A 109 -39.37 -3.18 -2.21
C GLN A 109 -39.91 -4.43 -2.96
N GLU A 110 -40.90 -4.27 -3.83
CA GLU A 110 -41.40 -5.35 -4.67
C GLU A 110 -40.51 -5.52 -5.92
N LEU A 111 -40.27 -6.78 -6.30
CA LEU A 111 -39.46 -7.15 -7.47
C LEU A 111 -40.33 -7.42 -8.70
N SER A 112 -39.84 -7.03 -9.87
CA SER A 112 -40.39 -7.47 -11.17
C SER A 112 -40.19 -8.98 -11.39
N ASP A 113 -40.74 -9.50 -12.49
CA ASP A 113 -40.23 -10.77 -13.03
C ASP A 113 -38.75 -10.63 -13.47
N PRO A 114 -37.95 -11.71 -13.41
CA PRO A 114 -36.56 -11.65 -13.83
C PRO A 114 -36.42 -11.57 -15.34
N VAL A 115 -35.44 -10.80 -15.79
CA VAL A 115 -34.86 -10.92 -17.14
C VAL A 115 -33.53 -11.65 -17.02
N GLU A 116 -33.48 -12.89 -17.50
CA GLU A 116 -32.24 -13.68 -17.52
C GLU A 116 -31.33 -13.16 -18.64
N VAL A 117 -30.08 -12.88 -18.30
CA VAL A 117 -29.02 -12.53 -19.25
C VAL A 117 -27.92 -13.59 -19.19
N THR A 118 -27.29 -13.85 -20.34
CA THR A 118 -26.13 -14.73 -20.45
C THR A 118 -24.92 -13.93 -20.91
N PHE A 119 -23.76 -14.19 -20.33
CA PHE A 119 -22.50 -13.54 -20.68
C PHE A 119 -21.32 -14.50 -20.51
N THR A 120 -20.24 -14.26 -21.24
CA THR A 120 -18.95 -14.94 -21.05
C THR A 120 -17.94 -13.88 -20.64
N PRO A 121 -17.42 -13.89 -19.41
CA PRO A 121 -16.41 -12.93 -18.96
C PRO A 121 -15.16 -12.93 -19.85
N LEU A 122 -14.52 -11.78 -19.99
CA LEU A 122 -13.13 -11.74 -20.44
C LEU A 122 -12.21 -12.18 -19.29
N GLU A 123 -10.96 -12.50 -19.63
CA GLU A 123 -9.94 -12.83 -18.64
C GLU A 123 -9.91 -11.78 -17.51
N SER A 124 -9.96 -12.26 -16.27
CA SER A 124 -10.00 -11.41 -15.08
C SER A 124 -8.70 -10.63 -14.88
N SER A 125 -8.80 -9.50 -14.19
CA SER A 125 -7.63 -8.71 -13.80
C SER A 125 -6.65 -9.50 -12.93
N LEU A 126 -7.17 -10.36 -12.05
CA LEU A 126 -6.36 -11.28 -11.24
C LEU A 126 -5.54 -12.24 -12.11
N SER A 127 -6.18 -12.92 -13.08
CA SER A 127 -5.52 -13.87 -13.97
C SER A 127 -4.45 -13.20 -14.84
N LYS A 128 -4.73 -12.00 -15.36
CA LYS A 128 -3.73 -11.20 -16.09
C LYS A 128 -2.53 -10.87 -15.21
N ALA A 129 -2.78 -10.34 -14.01
CA ALA A 129 -1.73 -9.89 -13.10
C ALA A 129 -0.83 -11.06 -12.65
N ILE A 130 -1.41 -12.22 -12.34
CA ILE A 130 -0.68 -13.40 -11.89
C ILE A 130 0.43 -13.81 -12.87
N LYS A 131 0.16 -13.74 -14.17
CA LYS A 131 1.11 -14.12 -15.23
C LYS A 131 2.34 -13.21 -15.32
N THR A 132 2.29 -12.02 -14.72
CA THR A 132 3.37 -11.04 -14.77
C THR A 132 4.26 -11.07 -13.52
N ILE A 133 3.92 -11.91 -12.55
CA ILE A 133 4.64 -11.99 -11.29
C ILE A 133 6.06 -12.52 -11.52
N SER A 134 7.03 -11.79 -11.00
CA SER A 134 8.43 -12.20 -10.93
C SER A 134 8.96 -11.99 -9.51
N ILE A 135 9.57 -13.04 -8.97
CA ILE A 135 10.21 -13.03 -7.66
C ILE A 135 11.70 -13.27 -7.89
N VAL A 136 12.52 -12.28 -7.56
CA VAL A 136 13.97 -12.27 -7.81
C VAL A 136 14.74 -12.00 -6.53
N GLN A 137 16.01 -12.32 -6.56
CA GLN A 137 16.94 -12.04 -5.46
C GLN A 137 17.02 -10.54 -5.14
N ASP A 138 17.08 -10.19 -3.85
CA ASP A 138 17.34 -8.83 -3.37
C ASP A 138 18.23 -8.90 -2.10
N PHE A 139 18.76 -7.75 -1.68
CA PHE A 139 19.47 -7.58 -0.41
C PHE A 139 18.57 -7.92 0.77
N GLY A 140 19.06 -8.82 1.61
CA GLY A 140 18.35 -9.26 2.80
C GLY A 140 17.05 -10.03 2.51
N GLY A 141 16.69 -10.33 1.26
CA GLY A 141 15.56 -11.22 0.96
C GLY A 141 15.24 -11.36 -0.53
N ALA A 142 14.00 -11.03 -0.90
CA ALA A 142 13.48 -11.21 -2.25
C ALA A 142 12.63 -10.01 -2.67
N GLN A 143 12.75 -9.64 -3.95
CA GLN A 143 11.95 -8.61 -4.60
C GLN A 143 10.85 -9.25 -5.44
N TYR A 144 9.65 -8.70 -5.31
CA TYR A 144 8.43 -9.10 -5.99
C TYR A 144 8.02 -8.00 -6.96
N ASN A 145 7.75 -8.36 -8.21
CA ASN A 145 7.34 -7.44 -9.27
C ASN A 145 6.09 -7.98 -9.96
N TRP A 146 5.12 -7.11 -10.26
CA TRP A 146 3.92 -7.46 -11.05
C TRP A 146 3.29 -6.24 -11.72
N ARG A 147 2.45 -6.49 -12.72
CA ARG A 147 1.65 -5.50 -13.44
C ARG A 147 0.16 -5.73 -13.21
N ASN A 148 -0.59 -4.63 -13.09
CA ASN A 148 -2.04 -4.61 -12.93
C ASN A 148 -2.64 -3.59 -13.90
N GLU A 149 -2.68 -3.96 -15.19
CA GLU A 149 -3.09 -3.07 -16.28
C GLU A 149 -4.51 -2.53 -16.12
N ASP A 150 -5.40 -3.33 -15.51
CA ASP A 150 -6.80 -2.96 -15.27
C ASP A 150 -6.99 -2.09 -14.02
N LYS A 151 -5.93 -1.88 -13.21
CA LYS A 151 -5.97 -1.16 -11.92
C LYS A 151 -7.04 -1.70 -10.97
N ALA A 152 -7.27 -3.01 -11.00
CA ALA A 152 -8.21 -3.66 -10.10
C ALA A 152 -7.64 -3.70 -8.67
N PRO A 153 -8.47 -3.63 -7.62
CA PRO A 153 -8.00 -3.80 -6.25
C PRO A 153 -7.55 -5.24 -6.02
N LEU A 154 -6.24 -5.47 -5.99
CA LEU A 154 -5.64 -6.79 -5.78
C LEU A 154 -4.89 -6.81 -4.45
N THR A 155 -5.05 -7.92 -3.72
CA THR A 155 -4.38 -8.16 -2.44
C THR A 155 -3.27 -9.18 -2.62
N MET A 156 -2.06 -8.85 -2.18
CA MET A 156 -0.87 -9.68 -2.24
C MET A 156 -0.50 -10.14 -0.82
N GLU A 157 -0.32 -11.44 -0.65
CA GLU A 157 0.29 -12.05 0.54
C GLU A 157 1.71 -12.46 0.19
N PHE A 158 2.71 -11.83 0.82
CA PHE A 158 4.11 -12.16 0.64
C PHE A 158 4.53 -13.22 1.64
N LEU A 159 5.06 -14.33 1.14
CA LEU A 159 5.41 -15.50 1.91
C LEU A 159 6.93 -15.70 1.97
N ALA A 160 7.42 -16.10 3.12
CA ALA A 160 8.78 -16.60 3.28
C ALA A 160 8.80 -17.83 4.18
N GLN A 161 9.69 -18.77 3.91
CA GLN A 161 9.91 -19.92 4.77
C GLN A 161 10.50 -19.46 6.11
N ASP A 162 10.05 -20.02 7.23
CA ASP A 162 10.62 -19.80 8.57
C ASP A 162 11.78 -20.77 8.89
N SER A 163 12.32 -20.68 10.12
CA SER A 163 13.40 -21.58 10.58
C SER A 163 12.98 -23.04 10.75
N LEU A 164 11.68 -23.33 10.81
CA LEU A 164 11.11 -24.69 10.91
C LEU A 164 10.80 -25.27 9.52
N GLY A 165 11.04 -24.50 8.46
CA GLY A 165 10.79 -24.91 7.09
C GLY A 165 9.37 -24.66 6.61
N GLN A 166 8.53 -23.95 7.37
CA GLN A 166 7.13 -23.66 7.01
C GLN A 166 7.02 -22.30 6.31
N MET A 167 6.20 -22.21 5.26
CA MET A 167 5.90 -20.93 4.62
C MET A 167 4.98 -20.11 5.54
N GLN A 168 5.39 -18.89 5.87
CA GLN A 168 4.64 -17.95 6.69
C GLN A 168 4.26 -16.71 5.88
N THR A 169 3.09 -16.15 6.14
CA THR A 169 2.70 -14.84 5.60
C THR A 169 3.44 -13.75 6.37
N MET A 170 4.32 -13.07 5.68
CA MET A 170 5.17 -12.02 6.25
C MET A 170 4.53 -10.65 6.15
N ARG A 171 3.82 -10.41 5.05
CA ARG A 171 3.13 -9.14 4.79
C ARG A 171 1.90 -9.37 3.93
N ILE A 172 0.87 -8.58 4.18
CA ILE A 172 -0.30 -8.45 3.31
C ILE A 172 -0.39 -6.99 2.86
N MET A 173 -0.68 -6.77 1.59
CA MET A 173 -0.84 -5.45 0.99
C MET A 173 -1.93 -5.48 -0.07
N THR A 174 -2.65 -4.39 -0.24
CA THR A 174 -3.59 -4.18 -1.36
C THR A 174 -3.10 -3.04 -2.23
N SER A 175 -3.18 -3.18 -3.56
CA SER A 175 -2.77 -2.14 -4.51
C SER A 175 -3.63 -2.15 -5.78
N GLU A 176 -3.86 -0.95 -6.32
CA GLU A 176 -4.47 -0.70 -7.63
C GLU A 176 -3.47 -0.11 -8.64
N ALA A 177 -2.20 0.06 -8.23
CA ALA A 177 -1.19 0.65 -9.10
C ALA A 177 -0.89 -0.24 -10.31
N ASP A 178 -0.63 0.36 -11.46
CA ASP A 178 -0.35 -0.36 -12.71
C ASP A 178 0.98 -1.13 -12.65
N SER A 179 2.03 -0.52 -12.09
CA SER A 179 3.34 -1.15 -11.88
C SER A 179 3.66 -1.23 -10.40
N ASN A 180 4.05 -2.40 -9.91
CA ASN A 180 4.32 -2.60 -8.50
C ASN A 180 5.66 -3.33 -8.28
N ARG A 181 6.33 -2.94 -7.21
CA ARG A 181 7.58 -3.52 -6.70
C ARG A 181 7.50 -3.54 -5.19
N TYR A 182 7.83 -4.67 -4.56
CA TYR A 182 7.93 -4.79 -3.11
C TYR A 182 9.06 -5.75 -2.74
N SER A 183 9.76 -5.50 -1.64
CA SER A 183 10.86 -6.37 -1.19
C SER A 183 10.62 -6.85 0.23
N LEU A 184 10.75 -8.15 0.45
CA LEU A 184 10.91 -8.72 1.78
C LEU A 184 12.40 -8.70 2.15
N ARG A 185 12.72 -8.28 3.38
CA ARG A 185 14.09 -8.16 3.89
C ARG A 185 14.25 -8.81 5.27
N GLY A 186 15.46 -8.78 5.83
CA GLY A 186 15.77 -9.33 7.17
C GLY A 186 16.18 -10.80 7.18
N TYR A 187 16.43 -11.40 6.01
CA TYR A 187 16.87 -12.78 5.84
C TYR A 187 18.37 -12.86 5.60
N LYS A 188 18.99 -13.90 6.16
CA LYS A 188 20.40 -14.23 5.89
C LYS A 188 20.60 -14.64 4.43
N ALA A 189 21.82 -14.52 3.93
CA ALA A 189 22.26 -14.99 2.63
C ALA A 189 22.39 -16.53 2.57
N GLU A 190 21.28 -17.22 2.83
CA GLU A 190 21.14 -18.67 2.80
C GLU A 190 19.93 -19.04 1.90
N PRO A 191 19.99 -20.14 1.13
CA PRO A 191 18.87 -20.56 0.28
C PRO A 191 17.56 -20.68 1.07
N ARG A 192 16.51 -20.01 0.59
CA ARG A 192 15.20 -19.93 1.24
C ARG A 192 14.07 -19.94 0.22
N TYR A 193 12.94 -20.54 0.58
CA TYR A 193 11.72 -20.40 -0.22
C TYR A 193 11.04 -19.06 0.07
N PHE A 194 10.74 -18.35 -1.00
CA PHE A 194 9.88 -17.18 -1.02
C PHE A 194 8.69 -17.48 -1.94
N GLY A 195 7.55 -16.88 -1.66
CA GLY A 195 6.38 -17.02 -2.51
C GLY A 195 5.42 -15.86 -2.38
N MET A 196 4.41 -15.84 -3.23
CA MET A 196 3.34 -14.87 -3.18
C MET A 196 2.00 -15.54 -3.49
N ILE A 197 0.95 -15.10 -2.81
CA ILE A 197 -0.45 -15.39 -3.19
C ILE A 197 -1.09 -14.06 -3.58
N MET A 198 -1.83 -14.03 -4.68
CA MET A 198 -2.59 -12.86 -5.10
C MET A 198 -4.08 -13.16 -5.08
N ARG A 199 -4.89 -12.22 -4.59
CA ARG A 199 -6.34 -12.34 -4.44
C ARG A 199 -7.07 -11.11 -4.98
N ASP A 200 -8.30 -11.32 -5.41
CA ASP A 200 -9.26 -10.23 -5.63
C ASP A 200 -10.23 -10.09 -4.44
N ASN A 201 -11.18 -9.17 -4.55
CA ASN A 201 -12.21 -8.91 -3.54
C ASN A 201 -13.43 -9.85 -3.65
N PHE A 202 -13.35 -10.90 -4.46
CA PHE A 202 -14.44 -11.82 -4.77
C PHE A 202 -14.14 -13.26 -4.31
N ASP A 203 -13.16 -13.41 -3.40
CA ASP A 203 -12.64 -14.67 -2.90
C ASP A 203 -11.91 -15.53 -3.96
N ASN A 204 -11.55 -14.95 -5.12
CA ASN A 204 -10.64 -15.62 -6.05
C ASN A 204 -9.19 -15.44 -5.60
N ALA A 205 -8.38 -16.48 -5.77
CA ALA A 205 -6.97 -16.49 -5.39
C ALA A 205 -6.13 -17.30 -6.37
N SER A 206 -4.86 -16.94 -6.49
CA SER A 206 -3.86 -17.81 -7.09
C SER A 206 -3.51 -18.98 -6.17
N ASP A 207 -2.90 -20.03 -6.72
CA ASP A 207 -2.02 -20.90 -5.93
C ASP A 207 -0.81 -20.11 -5.41
N THR A 208 0.03 -20.72 -4.58
CA THR A 208 1.30 -20.11 -4.20
C THR A 208 2.24 -20.03 -5.40
N ILE A 209 2.66 -18.81 -5.72
CA ILE A 209 3.59 -18.53 -6.80
C ILE A 209 5.00 -18.48 -6.23
N PHE A 210 5.87 -19.33 -6.76
CA PHE A 210 7.28 -19.44 -6.36
C PHE A 210 8.19 -18.80 -7.43
N PRO A 211 9.42 -18.39 -7.07
CA PRO A 211 10.42 -18.00 -8.06
C PRO A 211 10.72 -19.15 -9.01
N SER A 212 11.04 -18.83 -10.27
CA SER A 212 11.36 -19.83 -11.30
C SER A 212 12.57 -20.70 -10.95
N GLU A 213 13.48 -20.18 -10.13
CA GLU A 213 14.69 -20.87 -9.65
C GLU A 213 14.45 -21.74 -8.40
N GLY A 214 13.24 -21.73 -7.84
CA GLY A 214 12.86 -22.51 -6.66
C GLY A 214 13.23 -21.82 -5.34
N GLN A 215 14.49 -21.91 -4.93
CA GLN A 215 14.99 -21.20 -3.74
C GLN A 215 15.74 -19.94 -4.15
N ILE A 216 15.54 -18.85 -3.41
CA ILE A 216 16.35 -17.64 -3.53
C ILE A 216 17.36 -17.64 -2.38
N THR A 217 18.62 -17.38 -2.70
CA THR A 217 19.62 -17.02 -1.69
C THR A 217 19.68 -15.50 -1.65
N PRO A 218 19.23 -14.80 -0.60
CA PRO A 218 19.33 -13.35 -0.52
C PRO A 218 20.75 -12.82 -0.75
N LEU A 219 20.88 -11.60 -1.28
CA LEU A 219 22.18 -10.91 -1.19
C LEU A 219 22.44 -10.54 0.27
N PHE A 220 23.69 -10.66 0.70
CA PHE A 220 24.08 -10.31 2.06
C PHE A 220 23.82 -8.82 2.32
N GLU A 221 23.20 -8.50 3.45
CA GLU A 221 22.91 -7.13 3.84
C GLU A 221 23.19 -6.95 5.34
N GLU A 222 23.87 -5.86 5.68
CA GLU A 222 24.04 -5.39 7.05
C GLU A 222 23.93 -3.87 7.13
N LYS A 223 23.59 -3.34 8.31
CA LYS A 223 23.74 -1.92 8.60
C LYS A 223 25.23 -1.59 8.66
N LEU A 224 25.69 -0.68 7.83
CA LEU A 224 27.09 -0.27 7.79
C LEU A 224 27.47 0.39 9.12
N ASN A 225 28.67 0.08 9.61
CA ASN A 225 29.10 0.51 10.94
C ASN A 225 29.42 2.01 10.98
N LYS A 226 28.52 2.80 11.58
CA LYS A 226 28.66 4.26 11.70
C LYS A 226 29.89 4.73 12.46
N LYS A 227 30.48 3.91 13.33
CA LYS A 227 31.74 4.25 14.02
C LYS A 227 32.93 4.41 13.06
N LYS A 228 32.82 3.88 11.83
CA LYS A 228 33.81 4.10 10.77
C LYS A 228 33.48 5.32 9.90
N MET A 229 32.25 5.82 9.98
CA MET A 229 31.75 6.89 9.14
C MET A 229 32.14 8.27 9.66
N VAL A 230 32.22 9.23 8.75
CA VAL A 230 32.45 10.64 9.07
C VAL A 230 31.57 11.50 8.16
N VAL A 231 30.85 12.47 8.74
CA VAL A 231 30.24 13.54 7.94
C VAL A 231 31.35 14.46 7.44
N MET A 232 31.60 14.40 6.14
CA MET A 232 32.57 15.25 5.47
C MET A 232 31.96 16.61 5.18
N LYS A 233 32.59 17.67 5.68
CA LYS A 233 32.16 19.04 5.39
C LYS A 233 32.82 19.52 4.10
N LEU A 234 32.16 19.34 2.95
CA LEU A 234 32.63 19.90 1.68
C LEU A 234 32.19 21.37 1.51
N GLY A 235 32.88 22.11 0.63
CA GLY A 235 32.67 23.55 0.43
C GLY A 235 31.26 23.92 -0.05
N SER A 236 30.58 23.02 -0.74
CA SER A 236 29.20 23.19 -1.22
C SER A 236 28.15 22.48 -0.38
N ASP A 237 28.52 21.91 0.79
CA ASP A 237 27.58 21.31 1.74
C ASP A 237 26.99 22.35 2.71
N ALA A 238 25.75 22.12 3.13
CA ALA A 238 25.09 22.88 4.18
C ALA A 238 25.67 22.52 5.56
N SER A 239 25.65 23.48 6.51
CA SER A 239 26.07 23.24 7.90
C SER A 239 24.85 22.78 8.69
N PHE A 240 24.94 21.67 9.43
CA PHE A 240 23.83 21.13 10.23
C PHE A 240 23.99 21.42 11.73
N THR A 241 24.73 22.47 12.06
CA THR A 241 25.14 22.83 13.43
C THR A 241 24.29 23.95 14.06
N ASN A 242 23.10 24.24 13.51
CA ASN A 242 22.27 25.32 14.04
C ASN A 242 21.45 24.85 15.25
N TRP A 243 21.12 25.77 16.17
CA TRP A 243 20.46 25.41 17.43
C TRP A 243 21.23 24.33 18.20
N GLU A 244 20.56 23.27 18.65
CA GLU A 244 21.18 22.11 19.31
C GLU A 244 21.73 21.06 18.32
N GLY A 245 21.64 21.30 17.00
CA GLY A 245 22.06 20.34 15.99
C GLY A 245 23.57 20.24 15.82
N MET A 246 24.03 19.09 15.32
CA MET A 246 25.44 18.85 14.95
C MET A 246 25.52 18.03 13.67
N ASP A 247 26.55 18.25 12.84
CA ASP A 247 26.76 17.44 11.63
C ASP A 247 26.91 15.94 11.99
N SER A 248 27.59 15.62 13.11
CA SER A 248 27.78 14.23 13.55
C SER A 248 26.48 13.52 13.97
N TYR A 249 25.44 14.26 14.35
CA TYR A 249 24.15 13.67 14.75
C TYR A 249 23.42 13.04 13.57
N LEU A 250 23.80 13.36 12.32
CA LEU A 250 23.25 12.71 11.14
C LEU A 250 23.64 11.23 10.99
N ILE A 251 24.59 10.75 11.80
CA ILE A 251 25.19 9.39 11.75
C ILE A 251 25.59 8.86 13.15
N ASP A 252 24.88 9.18 14.24
CA ASP A 252 25.30 8.84 15.62
C ASP A 252 24.59 7.64 16.28
N ASP A 253 23.61 7.04 15.59
CA ASP A 253 22.69 6.00 16.06
C ASP A 253 21.74 6.47 17.19
N ASP A 254 21.45 7.78 17.30
CA ASP A 254 20.51 8.36 18.27
C ASP A 254 19.40 9.18 17.58
N HIS A 255 18.19 8.62 17.51
CA HIS A 255 17.06 9.28 16.83
C HIS A 255 16.45 10.46 17.61
N ASP A 256 16.91 10.71 18.84
CA ASP A 256 16.53 11.89 19.63
C ASP A 256 17.43 13.10 19.36
N THR A 257 18.59 12.89 18.73
CA THR A 257 19.44 13.97 18.21
C THR A 257 19.06 14.30 16.76
N PHE A 258 19.63 15.38 16.21
CA PHE A 258 19.34 15.81 14.85
C PHE A 258 20.40 16.75 14.29
N GLY A 259 20.60 16.70 12.98
CA GLY A 259 21.23 17.82 12.27
C GLY A 259 20.22 18.95 12.09
N HIS A 260 20.64 20.21 12.14
CA HIS A 260 19.75 21.33 11.81
C HIS A 260 20.47 22.34 10.92
N SER A 261 19.95 22.52 9.70
CA SER A 261 20.53 23.46 8.75
C SER A 261 20.21 24.91 9.11
N ALA A 262 21.02 25.87 8.63
CA ALA A 262 20.70 27.28 8.80
C ALA A 262 19.42 27.67 8.04
N SER A 263 18.75 28.75 8.46
CA SER A 263 17.65 29.31 7.67
C SER A 263 18.14 29.79 6.30
N ASN A 264 17.32 29.59 5.26
CA ASN A 264 17.62 29.88 3.86
C ASN A 264 18.82 29.08 3.30
N SER A 265 19.05 27.86 3.81
CA SER A 265 20.12 26.97 3.35
C SER A 265 19.64 25.83 2.46
N MET A 266 18.37 25.85 2.03
CA MET A 266 17.82 24.86 1.12
C MET A 266 18.16 25.21 -0.34
N PRO A 267 18.50 24.24 -1.22
CA PRO A 267 18.68 22.82 -0.91
C PRO A 267 19.92 22.57 -0.05
N ALA A 268 19.79 21.65 0.91
CA ALA A 268 20.83 21.39 1.90
C ALA A 268 21.48 20.03 1.63
N ALA A 269 22.75 20.04 1.21
CA ALA A 269 23.53 18.84 1.00
C ALA A 269 24.46 18.53 2.18
N PHE A 270 24.69 17.24 2.43
CA PHE A 270 25.76 16.75 3.31
C PHE A 270 26.38 15.48 2.71
N THR A 271 27.66 15.29 3.00
CA THR A 271 28.47 14.18 2.47
C THR A 271 28.92 13.27 3.60
N ILE A 272 28.92 11.96 3.37
CA ILE A 272 29.37 10.95 4.32
C ILE A 272 30.51 10.14 3.68
N ASP A 273 31.68 10.06 4.33
CA ASP A 273 32.64 8.96 4.10
C ASP A 273 32.16 7.76 4.91
N LEU A 274 31.89 6.65 4.24
CA LEU A 274 31.42 5.42 4.89
C LEU A 274 32.53 4.74 5.72
N GLY A 275 33.80 5.12 5.51
CA GLY A 275 34.96 4.51 6.16
C GLY A 275 35.31 3.11 5.64
N CYS A 276 34.52 2.60 4.69
CA CYS A 276 34.75 1.37 3.94
C CYS A 276 34.19 1.50 2.52
N VAL A 277 34.58 0.59 1.63
CA VAL A 277 33.90 0.39 0.35
C VAL A 277 32.80 -0.64 0.57
N ALA A 278 31.57 -0.35 0.18
CA ALA A 278 30.46 -1.27 0.32
C ALA A 278 29.57 -1.25 -0.93
N LYS A 279 29.03 -2.40 -1.31
CA LYS A 279 27.93 -2.48 -2.28
C LYS A 279 26.65 -2.05 -1.56
N PRO A 280 26.08 -0.87 -1.86
CA PRO A 280 24.97 -0.34 -1.09
C PRO A 280 23.66 -1.07 -1.46
N SER A 281 22.82 -1.33 -0.47
CA SER A 281 21.49 -1.89 -0.66
C SER A 281 20.40 -0.83 -0.55
N ARG A 282 20.45 0.00 0.51
CA ARG A 282 19.47 1.06 0.78
C ARG A 282 20.03 2.13 1.69
N VAL A 283 19.39 3.29 1.62
CA VAL A 283 19.51 4.38 2.59
C VAL A 283 18.20 4.50 3.36
N VAL A 284 18.28 4.80 4.66
CA VAL A 284 17.11 5.07 5.50
C VAL A 284 17.22 6.47 6.06
N MET A 285 16.20 7.29 5.81
CA MET A 285 16.11 8.66 6.33
C MET A 285 15.17 8.68 7.53
N PHE A 286 15.67 9.12 8.68
CA PHE A 286 14.87 9.30 9.89
C PHE A 286 14.49 10.76 10.09
N GLN A 287 13.23 10.96 10.45
CA GLN A 287 12.67 12.27 10.77
C GLN A 287 12.96 12.61 12.23
N ARG A 288 13.23 13.88 12.49
CA ARG A 288 13.23 14.42 13.86
C ARG A 288 11.82 14.35 14.43
N LYS A 289 11.69 13.69 15.58
CA LYS A 289 10.47 13.78 16.41
C LYS A 289 10.46 15.15 17.09
N TYR A 290 9.48 15.99 16.76
CA TYR A 290 9.37 17.32 17.35
C TYR A 290 7.92 17.63 17.74
N SER A 291 7.72 18.01 19.01
CA SER A 291 6.40 18.22 19.60
C SER A 291 5.48 17.00 19.43
N ASP A 292 6.04 15.80 19.70
CA ASP A 292 5.36 14.49 19.59
C ASP A 292 4.81 14.17 18.19
N SER A 293 5.39 14.76 17.15
CA SER A 293 4.96 14.55 15.76
C SER A 293 6.15 14.41 14.81
N TYR A 294 5.88 13.75 13.70
CA TYR A 294 6.72 13.67 12.50
C TYR A 294 6.06 14.40 11.33
N TYR A 295 6.63 14.33 10.12
CA TYR A 295 6.06 14.88 8.88
C TYR A 295 5.68 16.36 8.99
N ASN A 296 6.53 17.14 9.66
CA ASN A 296 6.29 18.55 9.93
C ASN A 296 7.61 19.35 9.86
N TRP A 297 7.51 20.69 9.83
CA TRP A 297 8.67 21.59 9.92
C TRP A 297 9.77 21.29 8.89
N GLY A 298 11.02 21.15 9.36
CA GLY A 298 12.19 20.89 8.54
C GLY A 298 12.40 19.41 8.24
N ASN A 299 11.45 18.53 8.55
CA ASN A 299 11.63 17.12 8.26
C ASN A 299 11.74 16.92 6.74
N PRO A 300 12.71 16.13 6.24
CA PRO A 300 12.89 15.91 4.81
C PRO A 300 11.62 15.38 4.14
N LEU A 301 11.24 16.00 3.01
CA LEU A 301 10.14 15.54 2.15
C LEU A 301 10.70 14.96 0.87
N ASP A 302 11.53 15.72 0.17
CA ASP A 302 12.13 15.36 -1.11
C ASP A 302 13.65 15.52 -1.03
N PHE A 303 14.40 14.51 -1.44
CA PHE A 303 15.86 14.54 -1.49
C PHE A 303 16.42 13.66 -2.61
N GLU A 304 17.64 13.99 -3.02
CA GLU A 304 18.40 13.25 -4.03
C GLU A 304 19.58 12.55 -3.35
N VAL A 305 19.92 11.35 -3.83
CA VAL A 305 21.12 10.62 -3.39
C VAL A 305 22.14 10.60 -4.53
N TYR A 306 23.38 10.90 -4.18
CA TYR A 306 24.52 10.91 -5.07
C TYR A 306 25.66 10.04 -4.57
N VAL A 307 26.42 9.48 -5.51
CA VAL A 307 27.63 8.70 -5.23
C VAL A 307 28.84 9.33 -5.93
N PHE A 308 30.02 9.21 -5.32
CA PHE A 308 31.25 9.73 -5.91
C PHE A 308 31.73 8.85 -7.07
N LYS A 309 31.97 9.45 -8.25
CA LYS A 309 32.44 8.74 -9.45
C LYS A 309 33.97 8.62 -9.55
N GLY A 310 34.69 9.38 -8.73
CA GLY A 310 36.14 9.49 -8.83
C GLY A 310 36.88 8.33 -8.18
N THR A 311 38.21 8.37 -8.31
CA THR A 311 39.10 7.51 -7.53
C THR A 311 39.70 8.31 -6.38
N GLY A 312 39.92 7.67 -5.23
CA GLY A 312 40.49 8.34 -4.05
C GLY A 312 39.44 9.06 -3.20
N THR A 313 39.61 10.36 -2.99
CA THR A 313 38.78 11.16 -2.07
C THR A 313 38.16 12.33 -2.83
N PRO A 314 36.88 12.69 -2.59
CA PRO A 314 36.24 13.84 -3.22
C PRO A 314 36.99 15.15 -2.98
N SER A 315 36.91 16.08 -3.93
CA SER A 315 37.53 17.39 -3.78
C SER A 315 36.88 18.18 -2.64
N GLN A 316 37.68 18.96 -1.92
CA GLN A 316 37.19 19.78 -0.80
C GLN A 316 36.16 20.86 -1.25
N SER A 317 36.15 21.24 -2.53
CA SER A 317 35.15 22.17 -3.07
C SER A 317 33.74 21.58 -3.11
N GLY A 318 33.62 20.24 -3.15
CA GLY A 318 32.35 19.55 -3.36
C GLY A 318 31.78 19.78 -4.75
N ASP A 319 32.62 19.79 -5.79
CA ASP A 319 32.20 19.95 -7.18
C ASP A 319 31.21 18.83 -7.57
N TRP A 320 29.97 19.20 -7.89
CA TRP A 320 28.92 18.27 -8.31
C TRP A 320 29.26 17.47 -9.57
N SER A 321 30.22 17.91 -10.39
CA SER A 321 30.68 17.14 -11.56
C SER A 321 31.33 15.80 -11.18
N GLU A 322 31.88 15.69 -9.96
CA GLU A 322 32.48 14.48 -9.39
C GLU A 322 31.44 13.46 -8.90
N TRP A 323 30.17 13.86 -8.82
CA TRP A 323 29.09 13.07 -8.27
C TRP A 323 28.12 12.59 -9.35
N GLU A 324 27.52 11.43 -9.13
CA GLU A 324 26.44 10.88 -9.95
C GLU A 324 25.18 10.82 -9.13
N LYS A 325 24.05 11.30 -9.67
CA LYS A 325 22.76 11.07 -9.04
C LYS A 325 22.33 9.64 -9.31
N VAL A 326 21.95 8.91 -8.27
CA VAL A 326 21.55 7.50 -8.37
C VAL A 326 20.13 7.24 -7.88
N MET A 327 19.52 8.21 -7.18
CA MET A 327 18.19 8.04 -6.61
C MET A 327 17.49 9.38 -6.39
N ASP A 328 16.18 9.40 -6.67
CA ASP A 328 15.23 10.43 -6.25
C ASP A 328 14.37 9.84 -5.12
N CYS A 329 14.23 10.57 -4.01
CA CYS A 329 13.63 10.06 -2.78
C CYS A 329 12.51 10.99 -2.30
N LEU A 330 11.27 10.48 -2.33
CA LEU A 330 10.10 11.16 -1.77
C LEU A 330 9.63 10.42 -0.53
N VAL A 331 9.70 11.08 0.63
CA VAL A 331 9.09 10.58 1.86
C VAL A 331 7.57 10.72 1.72
N VAL A 332 6.85 9.63 1.92
CA VAL A 332 5.39 9.59 1.84
C VAL A 332 4.79 9.15 3.17
N LYS A 333 3.57 9.62 3.45
CA LYS A 333 2.75 9.07 4.53
C LYS A 333 2.10 7.79 4.04
N PRO A 334 2.32 6.63 4.68
CA PRO A 334 1.66 5.38 4.30
C PRO A 334 0.13 5.52 4.28
N SER A 335 -0.43 6.30 5.20
CA SER A 335 -1.88 6.52 5.29
C SER A 335 -2.47 7.35 4.14
N GLY A 336 -1.64 8.06 3.37
CA GLY A 336 -2.08 9.04 2.38
C GLY A 336 -2.80 10.27 2.97
N SER A 337 -2.73 10.45 4.30
CA SER A 337 -3.42 11.55 4.99
C SER A 337 -2.89 12.94 4.59
N PRO A 338 -3.74 13.99 4.60
CA PRO A 338 -3.33 15.33 4.20
C PRO A 338 -2.30 15.94 5.16
N SER A 339 -1.65 17.03 4.72
CA SER A 339 -0.74 17.79 5.58
C SER A 339 -1.42 18.25 6.87
N GLY A 340 -0.69 18.22 7.99
CA GLY A 340 -1.22 18.54 9.33
C GLY A 340 -1.96 17.41 10.04
N THR A 341 -2.26 16.29 9.37
CA THR A 341 -2.79 15.07 10.02
C THR A 341 -1.72 13.99 10.01
N VAL A 342 -1.41 13.39 11.15
CA VAL A 342 -0.46 12.27 11.24
C VAL A 342 -1.18 11.15 11.99
N THR A 343 -1.31 10.00 11.34
CA THR A 343 -1.97 8.81 11.89
C THR A 343 -0.97 7.90 12.63
N ASP A 344 -1.46 6.94 13.41
CA ASP A 344 -0.59 5.96 14.09
C ASP A 344 0.25 5.12 13.10
N GLU A 345 -0.29 4.85 11.91
CA GLU A 345 0.43 4.19 10.82
C GLU A 345 1.60 5.06 10.34
N ASP A 346 1.39 6.36 10.20
CA ASP A 346 2.45 7.30 9.82
C ASP A 346 3.53 7.40 10.93
N ILE A 347 3.11 7.46 12.19
CA ILE A 347 4.04 7.51 13.34
C ILE A 347 4.93 6.26 13.35
N THR A 348 4.33 5.08 13.21
CA THR A 348 5.07 3.81 13.18
C THR A 348 6.11 3.80 12.05
N ALA A 349 5.71 4.21 10.84
CA ALA A 349 6.63 4.28 9.71
C ALA A 349 7.75 5.31 9.91
N ALA A 350 7.47 6.45 10.55
CA ALA A 350 8.50 7.44 10.86
C ALA A 350 9.49 6.98 11.94
N GLU A 351 9.04 6.16 12.90
CA GLU A 351 9.88 5.53 13.92
C GLU A 351 10.77 4.41 13.34
N GLU A 352 10.26 3.66 12.36
CA GLU A 352 11.02 2.65 11.60
C GLU A 352 12.00 3.27 10.59
N GLY A 353 11.70 4.48 10.10
CA GLY A 353 12.50 5.22 9.13
C GLY A 353 12.05 5.02 7.68
N HIS A 354 12.41 5.96 6.80
CA HIS A 354 12.00 5.94 5.40
C HIS A 354 13.07 5.32 4.52
N GLU A 355 12.80 4.11 4.03
CA GLU A 355 13.75 3.34 3.24
C GLU A 355 13.70 3.68 1.75
N PHE A 356 14.88 3.80 1.13
CA PHE A 356 15.03 3.97 -0.31
C PHE A 356 16.12 3.03 -0.84
N ALA A 357 15.74 2.12 -1.73
CA ALA A 357 16.61 1.05 -2.22
C ALA A 357 17.44 1.48 -3.43
N PHE A 358 18.71 1.10 -3.46
CA PHE A 358 19.57 1.25 -4.63
C PHE A 358 19.20 0.22 -5.70
N GLU A 359 19.45 0.56 -6.95
CA GLU A 359 19.40 -0.44 -8.02
C GLU A 359 20.49 -1.50 -7.79
N LEU A 360 20.18 -2.78 -8.09
CA LEU A 360 21.10 -3.89 -7.84
C LEU A 360 22.41 -3.79 -8.66
N SER A 361 22.37 -3.00 -9.75
CA SER A 361 23.51 -2.67 -10.59
C SER A 361 24.37 -1.52 -10.04
N GLN A 362 24.01 -0.93 -8.90
CA GLN A 362 24.84 0.09 -8.25
C GLN A 362 26.19 -0.51 -7.86
N GLU A 363 27.25 0.07 -8.40
CA GLU A 363 28.62 -0.29 -8.07
C GLU A 363 28.96 0.06 -6.62
N PRO A 364 29.94 -0.63 -5.99
CA PRO A 364 30.38 -0.33 -4.64
C PRO A 364 30.80 1.12 -4.44
N ILE A 365 30.43 1.70 -3.30
CA ILE A 365 30.66 3.10 -2.96
C ILE A 365 31.43 3.22 -1.65
N ARG A 366 32.18 4.32 -1.53
CA ARG A 366 32.74 4.78 -0.25
C ARG A 366 32.18 6.12 0.21
N TYR A 367 31.82 6.99 -0.72
CA TYR A 367 31.28 8.31 -0.40
C TYR A 367 29.89 8.44 -0.99
N ILE A 368 28.98 8.88 -0.13
CA ILE A 368 27.59 9.17 -0.47
C ILE A 368 27.29 10.62 -0.11
N ARG A 369 26.45 11.27 -0.91
CA ARG A 369 26.02 12.64 -0.68
C ARG A 369 24.52 12.73 -0.82
N LEU A 370 23.87 13.24 0.21
CA LEU A 370 22.43 13.43 0.25
C LEU A 370 22.12 14.92 0.11
N LYS A 371 21.17 15.25 -0.75
CA LYS A 371 20.78 16.64 -1.03
C LYS A 371 19.29 16.80 -0.82
N ILE A 372 18.93 17.41 0.31
CA ILE A 372 17.54 17.64 0.68
C ILE A 372 17.03 18.85 -0.09
N LEU A 373 15.97 18.65 -0.88
CA LEU A 373 15.38 19.63 -1.78
C LEU A 373 14.22 20.39 -1.13
N SER A 374 13.38 19.68 -0.37
CA SER A 374 12.22 20.27 0.29
C SER A 374 11.88 19.55 1.61
N THR A 375 11.01 20.18 2.41
CA THR A 375 10.61 19.69 3.73
C THR A 375 9.10 19.69 3.89
N TRP A 376 8.61 18.88 4.82
CA TRP A 376 7.17 18.72 5.09
C TRP A 376 6.47 20.01 5.51
N GLY A 377 7.16 20.90 6.23
CA GLY A 377 6.64 22.20 6.64
C GLY A 377 6.87 23.32 5.61
N GLY A 378 7.49 23.04 4.46
CA GLY A 378 7.88 24.06 3.48
C GLY A 378 8.89 25.08 4.05
N SER A 379 9.67 24.67 5.05
CA SER A 379 10.66 25.52 5.71
C SER A 379 11.87 25.77 4.82
N ALA A 380 12.48 26.95 4.96
CA ALA A 380 13.73 27.29 4.28
C ALA A 380 14.99 26.67 4.96
N PHE A 381 14.79 25.64 5.79
CA PHE A 381 15.82 24.85 6.48
C PHE A 381 15.33 23.41 6.59
N THR A 382 16.23 22.48 6.92
CA THR A 382 15.91 21.08 7.17
C THR A 382 16.53 20.60 8.49
N HIS A 383 15.95 19.57 9.10
CA HIS A 383 16.44 18.98 10.33
C HIS A 383 16.27 17.45 10.42
N PRO A 384 16.90 16.68 9.52
CA PRO A 384 16.88 15.20 9.62
C PRO A 384 17.45 14.76 10.98
N ALA A 385 16.86 13.69 11.54
CA ALA A 385 17.41 13.09 12.75
C ALA A 385 18.69 12.33 12.39
N GLU A 386 18.59 11.40 11.44
CA GLU A 386 19.57 10.33 11.29
C GLU A 386 19.53 9.77 9.86
N VAL A 387 20.65 9.21 9.41
CA VAL A 387 20.74 8.45 8.15
C VAL A 387 21.44 7.12 8.38
N ASP A 388 20.76 6.03 8.03
CA ASP A 388 21.38 4.70 7.97
C ASP A 388 21.74 4.33 6.54
N LEU A 389 22.88 3.67 6.38
CA LEU A 389 23.26 2.97 5.15
C LEU A 389 23.37 1.48 5.41
N TYR A 390 22.83 0.69 4.48
CA TYR A 390 22.91 -0.75 4.47
C TYR A 390 23.63 -1.23 3.21
N GLY A 391 24.25 -2.40 3.29
CA GLY A 391 24.90 -3.04 2.15
C GLY A 391 25.80 -4.20 2.56
N GLU A 392 26.73 -4.53 1.67
CA GLU A 392 27.78 -5.53 1.89
C GLU A 392 29.14 -4.85 1.78
N VAL A 393 29.96 -4.93 2.83
CA VAL A 393 31.33 -4.42 2.77
C VAL A 393 32.15 -5.26 1.78
N VAL A 394 32.80 -4.59 0.84
CA VAL A 394 33.69 -5.23 -0.14
C VAL A 394 35.11 -5.18 0.41
N GLU A 395 35.78 -6.33 0.49
CA GLU A 395 37.18 -6.45 0.91
C GLU A 395 38.18 -6.00 -0.17
#